data_AF-A0A7Y2F6M0-F1
#
_entry.id   AF-A0A7Y2F6M0-F1
#
_cell.length_a   1.000
_cell.length_b   1.000
_cell.length_c   1.000
_cell.angle_alpha   90.00
_cell.angle_beta   90.00
_cell.angle_gamma   90.00
#
_symmetry.space_group_name_H-M   'P 1'
#
loop_
_entity.id
_entity.type
_entity.pdbx_description
1 polymer ?
#
loop_
_entity_poly.entity_id
_entity_poly.type
_entity_poly.pdbx_seq_one_letter_code
_entity_poly.pdbx_strand_id
1 'polypeptide(L)'
;MRLFLSLASVLIVTVTSAAEPVYMWGKDHRGLQVGARLLSATGKLQVGDPIVLEFVLKNSSDQEQTIVVKQFERTIPTLGANQRIELNVLGSSQRKWQHTLAPDEVLRQRQYRVVISSEGLPAGDYQITARTAFWLSVGPNRGTGVPFNRHIPITIGQPDSVQLSPLPVAEDVRDQIYWGDAVAGVMLGARFPNRKTQYRNGEEAQADLYFFNATTEPIEVVYEIPSSPSAWNLHLQSDDDQFVRLDSGVFGGASPHITRRLTLQPNRPTQITGVETEISVGGETKLQKIAGPSIRFLSDKEAAQPGDAKRLINGSGDYTLHAAITFRRNDVVDLTLVASAAGVPFTLDASVD
;
A
#
# COMPACT_ATOMS: atom_id res chain seq x y z
N MET A 1 -39.44 16.02 -68.31
CA MET A 1 -39.74 16.21 -66.88
C MET A 1 -38.99 15.14 -66.10
N ARG A 2 -38.22 15.57 -65.08
CA ARG A 2 -37.41 14.80 -64.09
C ARG A 2 -35.99 14.34 -64.49
N LEU A 3 -35.03 15.13 -63.98
CA LEU A 3 -33.67 14.75 -63.58
C LEU A 3 -33.67 13.63 -62.53
N PHE A 4 -32.58 12.87 -62.42
CA PHE A 4 -31.82 12.53 -61.19
C PHE A 4 -30.54 11.79 -61.65
N LEU A 5 -29.38 12.44 -61.84
CA LEU A 5 -28.38 12.95 -60.88
C LEU A 5 -27.71 11.86 -60.02
N SER A 6 -26.44 11.66 -60.36
CA SER A 6 -25.36 10.93 -59.71
C SER A 6 -25.27 11.12 -58.20
N LEU A 7 -24.95 10.03 -57.48
CA LEU A 7 -24.39 10.07 -56.13
C LEU A 7 -23.29 9.00 -56.03
N ALA A 8 -22.07 9.39 -56.41
CA ALA A 8 -20.86 8.73 -55.98
C ALA A 8 -20.75 8.87 -54.45
N SER A 9 -20.78 7.74 -53.75
CA SER A 9 -20.60 7.69 -52.30
C SER A 9 -19.13 7.95 -51.97
N VAL A 10 -18.83 9.15 -51.49
CA VAL A 10 -17.55 9.47 -50.86
C VAL A 10 -17.60 8.90 -49.45
N LEU A 11 -16.91 7.78 -49.23
CA LEU A 11 -16.63 7.24 -47.91
C LEU A 11 -15.59 8.17 -47.24
N ILE A 12 -16.07 9.12 -46.45
CA ILE A 12 -15.20 9.88 -45.53
C ILE A 12 -14.86 8.93 -44.39
N VAL A 13 -13.70 8.26 -44.49
CA VAL A 13 -13.07 7.62 -43.34
C VAL A 13 -12.56 8.75 -42.46
N THR A 14 -13.35 9.15 -41.48
CA THR A 14 -12.86 9.93 -40.34
C THR A 14 -11.85 9.06 -39.60
N VAL A 15 -10.56 9.29 -39.87
CA VAL A 15 -9.47 8.86 -38.99
C VAL A 15 -9.68 9.62 -37.69
N THR A 16 -10.30 8.97 -36.70
CA THR A 16 -10.31 9.47 -35.33
C THR A 16 -8.86 9.60 -34.89
N SER A 17 -8.37 10.84 -34.77
CA SER A 17 -7.07 11.12 -34.17
C SER A 17 -7.04 10.41 -32.82
N ALA A 18 -6.09 9.50 -32.62
CA ALA A 18 -5.79 9.00 -31.30
C ALA A 18 -5.61 10.22 -30.39
N ALA A 19 -6.47 10.35 -29.37
CA ALA A 19 -6.41 11.47 -28.44
C ALA A 19 -4.97 11.65 -27.96
N GLU A 20 -4.49 12.89 -27.93
CA GLU A 20 -3.14 13.16 -27.42
C GLU A 20 -2.97 12.52 -26.05
N PRO A 21 -1.82 11.87 -25.79
CA PRO A 21 -1.59 11.22 -24.51
C PRO A 21 -1.68 12.27 -23.39
N VAL A 22 -2.62 12.06 -22.46
CA VAL A 22 -2.82 12.97 -21.32
C VAL A 22 -1.65 12.80 -20.36
N TYR A 23 -0.81 13.84 -20.25
CA TYR A 23 0.28 13.90 -19.29
C TYR A 23 -0.15 14.61 -18.02
N MET A 24 0.12 13.99 -16.88
CA MET A 24 0.04 14.65 -15.59
C MET A 24 1.43 15.17 -15.26
N TRP A 25 1.63 16.48 -15.41
CA TRP A 25 2.94 17.10 -15.15
C TRP A 25 3.12 17.47 -13.67
N GLY A 26 4.36 17.31 -13.19
CA GLY A 26 4.85 17.83 -11.92
C GLY A 26 5.10 19.33 -11.98
N LYS A 27 5.78 19.88 -10.97
CA LYS A 27 6.24 21.27 -11.02
C LYS A 27 7.52 21.35 -11.86
N ASP A 28 7.72 22.49 -12.52
CA ASP A 28 9.02 22.80 -13.14
C ASP A 28 10.11 22.83 -12.05
N HIS A 29 11.26 22.27 -12.38
CA HIS A 29 12.46 22.32 -11.57
C HIS A 29 13.66 22.68 -12.44
N ARG A 30 13.92 23.99 -12.58
CA ARG A 30 15.07 24.54 -13.32
C ARG A 30 14.99 24.21 -14.81
N GLY A 31 13.81 24.35 -15.42
CA GLY A 31 13.61 24.07 -16.84
C GLY A 31 13.49 22.59 -17.17
N LEU A 32 13.26 21.74 -16.16
CA LEU A 32 12.94 20.33 -16.32
C LEU A 32 11.66 20.00 -15.57
N GLN A 33 10.81 19.18 -16.18
CA GLN A 33 9.53 18.80 -15.60
C GLN A 33 9.31 17.30 -15.72
N VAL A 34 9.14 16.61 -14.60
CA VAL A 34 8.75 15.19 -14.62
C VAL A 34 7.24 15.11 -14.78
N GLY A 35 6.78 14.18 -15.61
CA GLY A 35 5.37 13.85 -15.75
C GLY A 35 5.14 12.35 -15.67
N ALA A 36 3.88 11.97 -15.60
CA ALA A 36 3.45 10.59 -15.78
C ALA A 36 2.27 10.54 -16.74
N ARG A 37 2.16 9.47 -17.51
CA ARG A 37 0.98 9.15 -18.30
C ARG A 37 0.58 7.71 -18.11
N LEU A 38 -0.72 7.48 -18.00
CA LEU A 38 -1.28 6.14 -18.04
C LEU A 38 -1.32 5.69 -19.51
N LEU A 39 -0.62 4.59 -19.83
CA LEU A 39 -0.64 4.00 -21.17
C LEU A 39 -1.77 3.00 -21.34
N SER A 40 -2.30 2.45 -20.25
CA SER A 40 -3.52 1.66 -20.28
C SER A 40 -4.69 2.55 -20.69
N ALA A 41 -5.63 2.01 -21.48
CA ALA A 41 -6.77 2.76 -21.98
C ALA A 41 -7.58 3.34 -20.80
N THR A 42 -7.44 4.64 -20.57
CA THR A 42 -8.19 5.36 -19.53
C THR A 42 -9.68 5.12 -19.74
N GLY A 43 -10.34 4.48 -18.77
CA GLY A 43 -11.77 4.18 -18.79
C GLY A 43 -12.18 2.83 -19.40
N LYS A 44 -11.25 1.90 -19.70
CA LYS A 44 -11.57 0.55 -20.20
C LYS A 44 -10.80 -0.60 -19.54
N LEU A 45 -10.08 -0.33 -18.45
CA LEU A 45 -9.34 -1.37 -17.72
C LEU A 45 -10.34 -2.40 -17.18
N GLN A 46 -10.15 -3.66 -17.55
CA GLN A 46 -10.84 -4.80 -16.96
C GLN A 46 -9.94 -5.48 -15.93
N VAL A 47 -10.53 -6.25 -15.02
CA VAL A 47 -9.76 -7.13 -14.12
C VAL A 47 -8.84 -8.03 -14.96
N GLY A 48 -7.56 -8.07 -14.61
CA GLY A 48 -6.51 -8.79 -15.34
C GLY A 48 -5.76 -7.94 -16.38
N ASP A 49 -6.29 -6.79 -16.80
CA ASP A 49 -5.55 -5.90 -17.69
C ASP A 49 -4.34 -5.29 -16.99
N PRO A 50 -3.19 -5.14 -17.68
CA PRO A 50 -2.04 -4.49 -17.09
C PRO A 50 -2.27 -2.98 -16.95
N ILE A 51 -1.99 -2.45 -15.77
CA ILE A 51 -1.88 -1.01 -15.51
C ILE A 51 -0.45 -0.60 -15.84
N VAL A 52 -0.29 0.22 -16.88
CA VAL A 52 1.02 0.66 -17.37
C VAL A 52 1.15 2.16 -17.16
N LEU A 53 2.00 2.56 -16.20
CA LEU A 53 2.33 3.95 -15.94
C LEU A 53 3.71 4.26 -16.53
N GLU A 54 3.78 5.21 -17.45
CA GLU A 54 5.05 5.69 -17.99
C GLU A 54 5.39 7.05 -17.38
N PHE A 55 6.55 7.11 -16.70
CA PHE A 55 7.12 8.37 -16.27
C PHE A 55 7.98 8.97 -17.38
N VAL A 56 7.92 10.28 -17.51
CA VAL A 56 8.60 11.04 -18.56
C VAL A 56 9.28 12.26 -17.98
N LEU A 57 10.29 12.76 -18.68
CA LEU A 57 10.99 13.99 -18.33
C LEU A 57 10.95 14.93 -19.53
N LYS A 58 10.43 16.15 -19.32
CA LYS A 58 10.35 17.20 -20.33
C LYS A 58 11.41 18.26 -20.06
N ASN A 59 12.05 18.73 -21.12
CA ASN A 59 12.75 20.01 -21.09
C ASN A 59 11.74 21.14 -21.26
N SER A 60 11.47 21.86 -20.17
CA SER A 60 10.55 23.00 -20.12
C SER A 60 11.26 24.35 -20.28
N SER A 61 12.58 24.35 -20.49
CA SER A 61 13.32 25.55 -20.86
C SER A 61 13.27 25.82 -22.36
N ASP A 62 13.63 27.04 -22.74
CA ASP A 62 13.81 27.51 -24.11
C ASP A 62 15.17 27.13 -24.72
N GLN A 63 16.02 26.42 -23.97
CA GLN A 63 17.36 26.02 -24.36
C GLN A 63 17.51 24.50 -24.37
N GLU A 64 18.43 24.00 -25.19
CA GLU A 64 18.82 22.59 -25.16
C GLU A 64 19.46 22.24 -23.81
N GLN A 65 19.09 21.09 -23.24
CA GLN A 65 19.66 20.61 -21.98
C GLN A 65 20.25 19.21 -22.13
N THR A 66 21.51 19.05 -21.71
CA THR A 66 22.14 17.73 -21.56
C THR A 66 22.06 17.28 -20.12
N ILE A 67 21.43 16.12 -19.90
CA ILE A 67 21.15 15.55 -18.59
C ILE A 67 21.68 14.11 -18.49
N VAL A 68 22.06 13.70 -17.28
CA VAL A 68 22.44 12.32 -16.99
C VAL A 68 21.44 11.74 -16.01
N VAL A 69 20.59 10.83 -16.48
CA VAL A 69 19.46 10.28 -15.74
C VAL A 69 19.80 8.88 -15.21
N LYS A 70 19.47 8.62 -13.95
CA LYS A 70 19.52 7.26 -13.39
C LYS A 70 18.34 6.41 -13.82
N GLN A 71 18.58 5.13 -14.06
CA GLN A 71 17.50 4.17 -14.26
C GLN A 71 16.64 4.05 -12.98
N PHE A 72 15.34 3.80 -13.15
CA PHE A 72 14.51 3.32 -12.05
C PHE A 72 14.88 1.89 -11.69
N GLU A 73 15.09 1.64 -10.40
CA GLU A 73 15.19 0.27 -9.90
C GLU A 73 13.80 -0.30 -9.68
N ARG A 74 13.69 -1.63 -9.78
CA ARG A 74 12.43 -2.33 -9.61
C ARG A 74 11.90 -2.03 -8.21
N THR A 75 10.73 -1.41 -8.16
CA THR A 75 10.00 -1.12 -6.94
C THR A 75 8.73 -1.93 -6.98
N ILE A 76 8.41 -2.59 -5.86
CA ILE A 76 7.19 -3.37 -5.71
C ILE A 76 6.14 -2.40 -5.16
N PRO A 77 5.10 -2.04 -5.93
CA PRO A 77 4.04 -1.19 -5.42
C PRO A 77 3.27 -1.88 -4.28
N THR A 78 2.69 -1.06 -3.42
CA THR A 78 1.91 -1.53 -2.27
C THR A 78 0.45 -1.15 -2.49
N LEU A 79 -0.49 -2.09 -2.31
CA LEU A 79 -1.92 -1.80 -2.25
C LEU A 79 -2.35 -1.77 -0.78
N GLY A 80 -2.85 -0.62 -0.34
CA GLY A 80 -3.36 -0.41 1.02
C GLY A 80 -4.87 -0.19 1.06
N ALA A 81 -5.33 0.29 2.22
CA ALA A 81 -6.71 0.72 2.43
C ALA A 81 -7.17 1.76 1.38
N ASN A 82 -8.49 1.89 1.21
CA ASN A 82 -9.12 2.80 0.24
C ASN A 82 -8.65 2.59 -1.22
N GLN A 83 -8.30 1.36 -1.59
CA GLN A 83 -7.87 1.01 -2.95
C GLN A 83 -6.69 1.87 -3.45
N ARG A 84 -5.81 2.26 -2.52
CA ARG A 84 -4.66 3.11 -2.81
C ARG A 84 -3.45 2.28 -3.17
N ILE A 85 -2.96 2.44 -4.40
CA ILE A 85 -1.69 1.86 -4.85
C ILE A 85 -0.58 2.88 -4.59
N GLU A 86 0.27 2.62 -3.62
CA GLU A 86 1.48 3.40 -3.38
C GLU A 86 2.61 2.92 -4.26
N LEU A 87 3.11 3.84 -5.09
CA LEU A 87 4.21 3.58 -6.01
C LEU A 87 5.34 4.55 -5.69
N ASN A 88 6.33 4.07 -4.95
CA ASN A 88 7.53 4.81 -4.57
C ASN A 88 8.70 4.38 -5.45
N VAL A 89 8.88 5.01 -6.61
CA VAL A 89 9.99 4.70 -7.52
C VAL A 89 11.19 5.56 -7.17
N LEU A 90 12.12 5.02 -6.41
CA LEU A 90 13.36 5.71 -6.06
C LEU A 90 14.45 5.32 -7.05
N GLY A 91 15.04 6.31 -7.72
CA GLY A 91 16.20 6.10 -8.59
C GLY A 91 17.49 5.92 -7.78
N SER A 92 17.68 4.75 -7.16
CA SER A 92 18.93 4.35 -6.51
C SER A 92 19.95 3.73 -7.47
N SER A 93 19.59 3.55 -8.75
CA SER A 93 20.45 2.85 -9.71
C SER A 93 21.81 3.50 -9.91
N GLN A 94 22.83 2.66 -9.99
CA GLN A 94 24.18 3.04 -10.44
C GLN A 94 24.24 3.22 -11.97
N ARG A 95 23.25 2.71 -12.72
CA ARG A 95 23.19 2.85 -14.17
C ARG A 95 22.71 4.25 -14.54
N LYS A 96 23.58 4.97 -15.24
CA LYS A 96 23.39 6.36 -15.69
C LYS A 96 23.33 6.41 -17.21
N TRP A 97 22.43 7.21 -17.76
CA TRP A 97 22.27 7.41 -19.19
C TRP A 97 22.27 8.91 -19.49
N GLN A 98 23.10 9.32 -20.44
CA GLN A 98 23.14 10.70 -20.90
C GLN A 98 22.14 10.91 -22.02
N HIS A 99 21.38 12.00 -21.92
CA HIS A 99 20.42 12.45 -22.92
C HIS A 99 20.59 13.94 -23.16
N THR A 100 20.39 14.37 -24.40
CA THR A 100 20.31 15.77 -24.78
C THR A 100 18.88 16.01 -25.26
N LEU A 101 18.21 16.99 -24.67
CA LEU A 101 16.81 17.30 -24.92
C LEU A 101 16.70 18.71 -25.50
N ALA A 102 16.11 18.84 -26.68
CA ALA A 102 15.73 20.11 -27.26
C ALA A 102 14.63 20.79 -26.41
N PRO A 103 14.38 22.10 -26.59
CA PRO A 103 13.25 22.78 -25.97
C PRO A 103 11.93 22.03 -26.22
N ASP A 104 11.12 21.90 -25.17
CA ASP A 104 9.86 21.14 -25.14
C ASP A 104 9.96 19.62 -25.44
N GLU A 105 11.16 19.08 -25.65
CA GLU A 105 11.35 17.66 -25.90
C GLU A 105 11.03 16.83 -24.64
N VAL A 106 10.35 15.69 -24.86
CA VAL A 106 9.97 14.75 -23.81
C VAL A 106 10.74 13.45 -23.97
N LEU A 107 11.61 13.16 -23.01
CA LEU A 107 12.29 11.88 -22.87
C LEU A 107 11.29 10.78 -22.51
N ARG A 108 11.11 9.81 -23.41
CA ARG A 108 10.24 8.65 -23.23
C ARG A 108 11.03 7.38 -23.45
N GLN A 109 11.10 6.52 -22.46
CA GLN A 109 11.79 5.24 -22.58
C GLN A 109 11.04 4.14 -21.84
N ARG A 110 11.12 2.93 -22.38
CA ARG A 110 10.46 1.75 -21.80
C ARG A 110 10.92 1.46 -20.36
N GLN A 111 12.17 1.78 -20.03
CA GLN A 111 12.74 1.59 -18.69
C GLN A 111 12.16 2.50 -17.59
N TYR A 112 11.39 3.53 -17.97
CA TYR A 112 10.66 4.39 -17.03
C TYR A 112 9.18 4.01 -16.92
N ARG A 113 8.82 2.81 -17.39
CA ARG A 113 7.49 2.24 -17.24
C ARG A 113 7.42 1.36 -16.01
N VAL A 114 6.33 1.49 -15.28
CA VAL A 114 5.91 0.56 -14.24
C VAL A 114 4.69 -0.17 -14.77
N VAL A 115 4.72 -1.49 -14.68
CA VAL A 115 3.62 -2.37 -15.05
C VAL A 115 3.13 -3.03 -13.77
N ILE A 116 1.82 -2.96 -13.54
CA ILE A 116 1.15 -3.57 -12.40
C ILE A 116 0.06 -4.46 -12.97
N SER A 117 0.11 -5.76 -12.70
CA SER A 117 -1.03 -6.64 -12.98
C SER A 117 -2.23 -6.26 -12.12
N SER A 118 -3.41 -6.16 -12.74
CA SER A 118 -4.68 -6.02 -12.01
C SER A 118 -5.36 -7.36 -11.72
N GLU A 119 -4.70 -8.48 -12.05
CA GLU A 119 -5.19 -9.82 -11.72
C GLU A 119 -5.40 -9.96 -10.20
N GLY A 120 -6.49 -10.63 -9.81
CA GLY A 120 -6.89 -10.82 -8.41
C GLY A 120 -7.41 -9.56 -7.70
N LEU A 121 -7.35 -8.38 -8.33
CA LEU A 121 -7.93 -7.16 -7.79
C LEU A 121 -9.45 -7.11 -8.08
N PRO A 122 -10.28 -6.71 -7.10
CA PRO A 122 -11.68 -6.44 -7.36
C PRO A 122 -11.84 -5.25 -8.31
N ALA A 123 -12.98 -5.20 -8.99
CA ALA A 123 -13.36 -3.99 -9.70
C ALA A 123 -13.62 -2.83 -8.72
N GLY A 124 -13.37 -1.61 -9.17
CA GLY A 124 -13.54 -0.43 -8.34
C GLY A 124 -12.72 0.76 -8.80
N ASP A 125 -12.84 1.83 -8.03
CA ASP A 125 -12.05 3.05 -8.20
C ASP A 125 -10.81 3.00 -7.32
N TYR A 126 -9.66 3.05 -7.97
CA TYR A 126 -8.36 3.02 -7.35
C TYR A 126 -7.66 4.36 -7.50
N GLN A 127 -6.74 4.63 -6.57
CA GLN A 127 -5.86 5.79 -6.64
C GLN A 127 -4.41 5.35 -6.61
N ILE A 128 -3.67 5.58 -7.70
CA ILE A 128 -2.21 5.43 -7.68
C ILE A 128 -1.61 6.70 -7.09
N THR A 129 -0.90 6.56 -5.98
CA THR A 129 -0.05 7.62 -5.44
C THR A 129 1.36 7.39 -5.95
N ALA A 130 1.67 8.06 -7.06
CA ALA A 130 2.93 7.94 -7.77
C ALA A 130 3.93 8.96 -7.23
N ARG A 131 4.95 8.46 -6.54
CA ARG A 131 6.08 9.22 -6.01
C ARG A 131 7.35 8.74 -6.69
N THR A 132 8.01 9.62 -7.43
CA THR A 132 9.29 9.31 -8.09
C THR A 132 10.18 10.55 -8.13
N ALA A 133 11.44 10.36 -8.48
CA ALA A 133 12.32 11.45 -8.87
C ALA A 133 13.25 11.01 -10.01
N PHE A 134 13.39 11.87 -11.01
CA PHE A 134 14.48 11.75 -11.97
C PHE A 134 15.75 12.34 -11.34
N TRP A 135 16.70 11.47 -11.03
CA TRP A 135 17.98 11.90 -10.46
C TRP A 135 18.95 12.27 -11.58
N LEU A 136 19.33 13.54 -11.61
CA LEU A 136 20.25 14.14 -12.57
C LEU A 136 21.65 14.23 -11.98
N SER A 137 22.67 13.79 -12.70
CA SER A 137 24.07 14.01 -12.29
C SER A 137 24.50 15.44 -12.60
N VAL A 138 24.94 16.20 -11.59
CA VAL A 138 25.43 17.59 -11.71
C VAL A 138 26.95 17.66 -11.50
N GLY A 139 27.64 16.52 -11.65
CA GLY A 139 29.06 16.31 -11.36
C GLY A 139 29.36 14.85 -11.01
N PRO A 140 30.62 14.49 -10.71
CA PRO A 140 31.04 13.11 -10.47
C PRO A 140 30.32 12.45 -9.28
N ASN A 141 29.99 13.23 -8.23
CA ASN A 141 29.38 12.72 -6.98
C ASN A 141 28.15 13.53 -6.51
N ARG A 142 27.63 14.45 -7.32
CA ARG A 142 26.47 15.29 -6.96
C ARG A 142 25.28 14.96 -7.84
N GLY A 143 24.15 14.67 -7.22
CA GLY A 143 22.88 14.47 -7.91
C GLY A 143 21.83 15.47 -7.43
N THR A 144 20.96 15.92 -8.32
CA THR A 144 19.74 16.64 -7.96
C THR A 144 18.53 15.86 -8.47
N GLY A 145 17.50 15.74 -7.64
CA GLY A 145 16.28 15.03 -8.00
C GLY A 145 15.25 16.02 -8.53
N VAL A 146 14.67 15.73 -9.69
CA VAL A 146 13.44 16.39 -10.15
C VAL A 146 12.28 15.54 -9.66
N PRO A 147 11.52 15.99 -8.64
CA PRO A 147 10.52 15.15 -8.00
C PRO A 147 9.20 15.13 -8.76
N PHE A 148 8.48 14.04 -8.59
CA PHE A 148 7.10 13.87 -9.01
C PHE A 148 6.29 13.27 -7.87
N ASN A 149 5.17 13.89 -7.55
CA ASN A 149 4.24 13.41 -6.54
C ASN A 149 2.82 13.78 -7.01
N ARG A 150 2.08 12.80 -7.51
CA ARG A 150 0.70 12.98 -7.98
C ARG A 150 -0.16 11.78 -7.61
N HIS A 151 -1.45 12.06 -7.48
CA HIS A 151 -2.50 11.06 -7.42
C HIS A 151 -3.09 10.86 -8.81
N ILE A 152 -3.17 9.61 -9.25
CA ILE A 152 -3.66 9.22 -10.56
C ILE A 152 -4.86 8.31 -10.34
N PRO A 153 -6.09 8.79 -10.61
CA PRO A 153 -7.27 7.95 -10.51
C PRO A 153 -7.27 6.92 -11.63
N ILE A 154 -7.63 5.68 -11.32
CA ILE A 154 -7.90 4.63 -12.29
C ILE A 154 -9.18 3.92 -11.87
N THR A 155 -9.94 3.41 -12.83
CA THR A 155 -11.13 2.60 -12.57
C THR A 155 -10.91 1.26 -13.24
N ILE A 156 -11.08 0.17 -12.47
CA ILE A 156 -11.05 -1.20 -12.96
C ILE A 156 -12.51 -1.65 -13.07
N GLY A 157 -12.97 -1.90 -14.29
CA GLY A 157 -14.30 -2.41 -14.58
C GLY A 157 -14.47 -3.87 -14.13
N GLN A 158 -15.71 -4.24 -13.86
CA GLN A 158 -16.09 -5.63 -13.66
C GLN A 158 -16.09 -6.36 -15.02
N PRO A 159 -15.53 -7.58 -15.13
CA PRO A 159 -16.17 -8.57 -15.98
C PRO A 159 -17.57 -8.82 -15.40
N ASP A 160 -18.61 -8.94 -16.23
CA ASP A 160 -20.05 -8.94 -15.90
C ASP A 160 -20.55 -9.97 -14.83
N SER A 161 -19.70 -10.55 -13.97
CA SER A 161 -20.04 -11.70 -13.13
C SER A 161 -19.49 -11.76 -11.68
N VAL A 162 -18.83 -10.73 -11.12
CA VAL A 162 -18.32 -10.80 -9.72
C VAL A 162 -19.11 -9.89 -8.78
N GLN A 163 -20.11 -10.44 -8.10
CA GLN A 163 -20.78 -9.77 -6.99
C GLN A 163 -19.90 -9.77 -5.74
N LEU A 164 -19.57 -8.59 -5.23
CA LEU A 164 -19.05 -8.46 -3.87
C LEU A 164 -20.15 -8.90 -2.90
N SER A 165 -19.85 -9.82 -1.98
CA SER A 165 -20.77 -10.08 -0.88
C SER A 165 -20.92 -8.80 -0.06
N PRO A 166 -22.14 -8.46 0.39
CA PRO A 166 -22.27 -7.43 1.39
C PRO A 166 -21.39 -7.81 2.58
N LEU A 167 -20.73 -6.81 3.17
CA LEU A 167 -20.09 -6.94 4.48
C LEU A 167 -21.03 -7.74 5.39
N PRO A 168 -20.53 -8.62 6.27
CA PRO A 168 -21.39 -9.22 7.26
C PRO A 168 -22.13 -8.06 7.93
N VAL A 169 -23.45 -8.02 7.76
CA VAL A 169 -24.31 -7.19 8.59
C VAL A 169 -23.88 -7.55 10.00
N ALA A 170 -23.64 -6.52 10.81
CA ALA A 170 -23.26 -6.62 12.21
C ALA A 170 -24.35 -7.36 13.03
N GLU A 171 -24.57 -8.64 12.76
CA GLU A 171 -25.50 -9.52 13.46
C GLU A 171 -24.79 -10.49 14.40
N ASP A 172 -23.45 -10.42 14.48
CA ASP A 172 -22.71 -10.90 15.66
C ASP A 172 -21.84 -9.79 16.26
N VAL A 173 -22.54 -8.78 16.81
CA VAL A 173 -22.04 -7.77 17.78
C VAL A 173 -21.54 -8.43 19.08
N ARG A 174 -21.49 -9.77 19.16
CA ARG A 174 -21.13 -10.49 20.38
C ARG A 174 -19.65 -10.39 20.73
N ASP A 175 -18.74 -9.95 19.85
CA ASP A 175 -17.29 -10.11 20.09
C ASP A 175 -16.40 -8.89 19.79
N GLN A 176 -16.99 -7.75 19.41
CA GLN A 176 -16.36 -6.43 19.17
C GLN A 176 -14.95 -6.48 18.54
N ILE A 177 -14.85 -7.08 17.35
CA ILE A 177 -13.66 -6.98 16.49
C ILE A 177 -13.78 -5.69 15.65
N TYR A 178 -12.74 -4.86 15.65
CA TYR A 178 -12.66 -3.62 14.88
C TYR A 178 -12.05 -3.91 13.51
N TRP A 179 -12.90 -4.10 12.52
CA TRP A 179 -12.52 -4.41 11.13
C TRP A 179 -12.18 -3.13 10.35
N GLY A 180 -11.02 -3.11 9.70
CA GLY A 180 -10.68 -2.04 8.75
C GLY A 180 -11.13 -2.35 7.32
N ASP A 181 -10.71 -1.53 6.37
CA ASP A 181 -11.14 -1.65 4.98
C ASP A 181 -10.64 -2.91 4.28
N ALA A 182 -11.41 -3.39 3.30
CA ALA A 182 -11.00 -4.51 2.46
C ALA A 182 -9.88 -4.11 1.50
N VAL A 183 -8.80 -4.89 1.50
CA VAL A 183 -7.66 -4.75 0.60
C VAL A 183 -7.54 -6.02 -0.22
N ALA A 184 -7.88 -5.90 -1.51
CA ALA A 184 -8.03 -7.06 -2.40
C ALA A 184 -8.87 -8.17 -1.71
N GLY A 185 -10.09 -7.84 -1.27
CA GLY A 185 -11.01 -8.81 -0.66
C GLY A 185 -10.66 -9.31 0.74
N VAL A 186 -9.55 -8.89 1.35
CA VAL A 186 -9.17 -9.28 2.72
C VAL A 186 -9.26 -8.08 3.66
N MET A 187 -9.93 -8.24 4.79
CA MET A 187 -9.98 -7.25 5.87
C MET A 187 -9.14 -7.73 7.06
N LEU A 188 -8.49 -6.80 7.76
CA LEU A 188 -7.84 -7.06 9.04
C LEU A 188 -8.75 -6.55 10.17
N GLY A 189 -8.90 -7.35 11.21
CA GLY A 189 -9.63 -7.02 12.42
C GLY A 189 -8.73 -7.14 13.65
N ALA A 190 -8.95 -6.27 14.62
CA ALA A 190 -8.26 -6.33 15.91
C ALA A 190 -9.25 -6.25 17.08
N ARG A 191 -8.90 -6.88 18.21
CA ARG A 191 -9.59 -6.68 19.49
C ARG A 191 -8.65 -6.89 20.67
N PHE A 192 -8.95 -6.26 21.80
CA PHE A 192 -8.35 -6.67 23.06
C PHE A 192 -9.07 -7.92 23.61
N PRO A 193 -8.32 -8.92 24.14
CA PRO A 193 -8.89 -10.08 24.80
C PRO A 193 -9.85 -9.67 25.92
N ASN A 194 -10.93 -10.45 26.09
CA ASN A 194 -11.96 -10.22 27.11
C ASN A 194 -12.60 -8.81 27.07
N ARG A 195 -12.49 -8.08 25.94
CA ARG A 195 -12.99 -6.71 25.78
C ARG A 195 -12.40 -5.73 26.80
N LYS A 196 -11.17 -5.96 27.26
CA LYS A 196 -10.48 -5.01 28.13
C LYS A 196 -10.18 -3.73 27.34
N THR A 197 -10.79 -2.62 27.75
CA THR A 197 -10.57 -1.28 27.14
C THR A 197 -9.98 -0.29 28.13
N GLN A 198 -9.71 -0.70 29.37
CA GLN A 198 -9.11 0.14 30.40
C GLN A 198 -7.82 -0.52 30.86
N TYR A 199 -6.74 0.25 30.85
CA TYR A 199 -5.41 -0.18 31.25
C TYR A 199 -4.83 0.77 32.26
N ARG A 200 -3.89 0.28 33.07
CA ARG A 200 -3.12 1.08 34.02
C ARG A 200 -1.66 1.12 33.62
N ASN A 201 -0.95 2.15 34.10
CA ASN A 201 0.51 2.16 34.05
C ASN A 201 1.10 0.89 34.70
N GLY A 202 2.09 0.30 34.05
CA GLY A 202 2.69 -0.99 34.40
C GLY A 202 2.04 -2.20 33.71
N GLU A 203 0.86 -2.06 33.12
CA GLU A 203 0.21 -3.16 32.40
C GLU A 203 0.71 -3.31 30.95
N GLU A 204 0.51 -4.51 30.40
CA GLU A 204 0.70 -4.81 28.98
C GLU A 204 -0.65 -5.06 28.32
N ALA A 205 -0.95 -4.28 27.27
CA ALA A 205 -2.06 -4.54 26.38
C ALA A 205 -1.58 -5.41 25.21
N GLN A 206 -2.11 -6.62 25.10
CA GLN A 206 -1.92 -7.48 23.93
C GLN A 206 -3.24 -7.59 23.17
N ALA A 207 -3.24 -7.32 21.86
CA ALA A 207 -4.42 -7.45 21.00
C ALA A 207 -4.39 -8.75 20.18
N ASP A 208 -5.56 -9.31 19.92
CA ASP A 208 -5.74 -10.40 18.96
C ASP A 208 -6.08 -9.86 17.58
N LEU A 209 -5.49 -10.47 16.55
CA LEU A 209 -5.70 -10.12 15.14
C LEU A 209 -6.46 -11.23 14.41
N TYR A 210 -7.25 -10.82 13.42
CA TYR A 210 -8.13 -11.66 12.63
C TYR A 210 -8.07 -11.23 11.16
N PHE A 211 -8.09 -12.20 10.25
CA PHE A 211 -8.42 -11.93 8.85
C PHE A 211 -9.89 -12.24 8.58
N PHE A 212 -10.50 -11.49 7.68
CA PHE A 212 -11.82 -11.78 7.14
C PHE A 212 -11.77 -11.76 5.62
N ASN A 213 -12.31 -12.79 4.98
CA ASN A 213 -12.46 -12.86 3.54
C ASN A 213 -13.82 -12.25 3.14
N ALA A 214 -13.77 -11.07 2.53
CA ALA A 214 -14.92 -10.31 2.06
C ALA A 214 -15.38 -10.71 0.64
N THR A 215 -14.87 -11.82 0.11
CA THR A 215 -15.26 -12.35 -1.20
C THR A 215 -16.09 -13.63 -1.05
N THR A 216 -16.70 -14.06 -2.15
CA THR A 216 -17.50 -15.30 -2.23
C THR A 216 -16.65 -16.56 -2.40
N GLU A 217 -15.36 -16.42 -2.68
CA GLU A 217 -14.45 -17.52 -2.98
C GLU A 217 -13.32 -17.62 -1.95
N PRO A 218 -12.76 -18.81 -1.67
CA PRO A 218 -11.63 -18.93 -0.76
C PRO A 218 -10.41 -18.13 -1.25
N ILE A 219 -9.73 -17.43 -0.34
CA ILE A 219 -8.50 -16.68 -0.65
C ILE A 219 -7.31 -17.34 0.05
N GLU A 220 -6.26 -17.65 -0.70
CA GLU A 220 -4.96 -18.00 -0.13
C GLU A 220 -4.15 -16.74 0.17
N VAL A 221 -3.78 -16.56 1.44
CA VAL A 221 -2.90 -15.48 1.89
C VAL A 221 -1.60 -16.03 2.45
N VAL A 222 -0.53 -15.29 2.20
CA VAL A 222 0.80 -15.53 2.77
C VAL A 222 1.20 -14.28 3.54
N TYR A 223 1.53 -14.41 4.82
CA TYR A 223 1.94 -13.29 5.65
C TYR A 223 3.10 -13.66 6.57
N GLU A 224 3.79 -12.65 7.06
CA GLU A 224 4.94 -12.83 7.95
C GLU A 224 4.53 -12.59 9.40
N ILE A 225 4.84 -13.57 10.25
CA ILE A 225 4.72 -13.43 11.69
C ILE A 225 6.07 -12.88 12.19
N PRO A 226 6.07 -11.72 12.88
CA PRO A 226 7.29 -11.17 13.44
C PRO A 226 7.84 -12.07 14.56
N SER A 227 9.15 -12.01 14.78
CA SER A 227 9.83 -12.81 15.82
C SER A 227 9.42 -12.45 17.25
N SER A 228 8.74 -11.30 17.46
CA SER A 228 8.26 -10.86 18.78
C SER A 228 6.94 -10.07 18.70
N PRO A 229 6.15 -10.05 19.77
CA PRO A 229 4.93 -9.22 19.91
C PRO A 229 5.15 -7.73 19.63
N SER A 230 6.31 -7.21 20.00
CA SER A 230 6.66 -5.80 19.83
C SER A 230 7.02 -5.44 18.38
N ALA A 231 7.20 -6.43 17.50
CA ALA A 231 7.65 -6.26 16.12
C ALA A 231 6.52 -6.36 15.07
N TRP A 232 5.26 -6.57 15.50
CA TRP A 232 4.08 -6.32 14.65
C TRP A 232 4.08 -4.89 14.11
N ASN A 233 3.29 -4.50 13.10
CA ASN A 233 3.17 -3.08 12.74
C ASN A 233 1.98 -2.46 13.49
N LEU A 234 2.26 -1.60 14.47
CA LEU A 234 1.25 -0.93 15.30
C LEU A 234 1.54 0.56 15.37
N HIS A 235 0.45 1.32 15.42
CA HIS A 235 0.44 2.75 15.67
C HIS A 235 -0.59 3.08 16.73
N LEU A 236 -0.29 4.13 17.49
CA LEU A 236 -1.19 4.67 18.49
C LEU A 236 -1.49 6.13 18.16
N GLN A 237 -2.74 6.48 18.38
CA GLN A 237 -3.26 7.81 18.20
C GLN A 237 -3.92 8.22 19.51
N SER A 238 -3.49 9.32 20.11
CA SER A 238 -4.18 9.94 21.22
C SER A 238 -5.39 10.74 20.72
N ASP A 239 -6.29 11.08 21.64
CA ASP A 239 -7.51 11.86 21.36
C ASP A 239 -7.28 13.26 20.75
N ASP A 240 -6.08 13.83 20.90
CA ASP A 240 -5.68 15.07 20.23
C ASP A 240 -5.14 14.84 18.80
N ASP A 241 -5.40 13.66 18.23
CA ASP A 241 -4.92 13.18 16.93
C ASP A 241 -3.39 13.17 16.78
N GLN A 242 -2.65 13.28 17.88
CA GLN A 242 -1.20 13.13 17.82
C GLN A 242 -0.81 11.65 17.74
N PHE A 243 0.05 11.35 16.78
CA PHE A 243 0.66 10.03 16.69
C PHE A 243 1.62 9.87 17.87
N VAL A 244 1.27 8.97 18.78
CA VAL A 244 2.17 8.57 19.85
C VAL A 244 3.28 7.76 19.21
N ARG A 245 4.49 8.32 19.20
CA ARG A 245 5.67 7.63 18.70
C ARG A 245 5.98 6.46 19.63
N LEU A 246 5.49 5.29 19.26
CA LEU A 246 6.02 4.02 19.77
C LEU A 246 7.49 3.97 19.36
N ASP A 247 8.40 3.87 20.33
CA ASP A 247 9.82 4.11 20.13
C ASP A 247 10.37 3.29 18.95
N SER A 248 10.57 3.96 17.82
CA SER A 248 10.87 3.35 16.53
C SER A 248 12.36 3.06 16.46
N GLY A 249 12.80 2.04 17.21
CA GLY A 249 14.15 1.51 17.07
C GLY A 249 14.33 0.92 15.68
N VAL A 250 15.14 1.61 14.86
CA VAL A 250 15.74 1.21 13.58
C VAL A 250 15.62 -0.30 13.29
N PHE A 251 15.04 -0.65 12.14
CA PHE A 251 15.20 -1.98 11.53
C PHE A 251 16.70 -2.22 11.28
N GLY A 252 17.36 -2.89 12.22
CA GLY A 252 18.81 -3.14 12.18
C GLY A 252 19.19 -4.61 12.27
N GLY A 253 18.23 -5.53 12.30
CA GLY A 253 18.51 -6.97 12.39
C GLY A 253 17.51 -7.77 11.58
N ALA A 254 18.00 -8.76 10.84
CA ALA A 254 17.19 -9.82 10.26
C ALA A 254 16.58 -10.65 11.39
N SER A 255 15.52 -10.14 11.99
CA SER A 255 14.67 -10.96 12.86
C SER A 255 14.06 -12.07 12.01
N PRO A 256 14.14 -13.34 12.42
CA PRO A 256 13.55 -14.42 11.65
C PRO A 256 12.03 -14.22 11.61
N HIS A 257 11.52 -13.88 10.42
CA HIS A 257 10.09 -13.85 10.16
C HIS A 257 9.65 -15.26 9.78
N ILE A 258 8.59 -15.74 10.42
CA ILE A 258 7.97 -17.01 10.04
C ILE A 258 6.93 -16.69 8.97
N THR A 259 7.12 -17.23 7.77
CA THR A 259 6.12 -17.14 6.71
C THR A 259 5.00 -18.14 6.98
N ARG A 260 3.75 -17.66 7.09
CA ARG A 260 2.57 -18.51 7.22
C ARG A 260 1.72 -18.40 5.96
N ARG A 261 1.19 -19.56 5.53
CA ARG A 261 0.16 -19.64 4.50
C ARG A 261 -1.17 -20.02 5.14
N LEU A 262 -2.24 -19.40 4.68
CA LEU A 262 -3.58 -19.59 5.22
C LEU A 262 -4.61 -19.50 4.10
N THR A 263 -5.58 -20.40 4.09
CA THR A 263 -6.74 -20.31 3.21
C THR A 263 -7.92 -19.73 3.98
N LEU A 264 -8.32 -18.51 3.65
CA LEU A 264 -9.43 -17.80 4.26
C LEU A 264 -10.75 -18.23 3.61
N GLN A 265 -11.64 -18.82 4.41
CA GLN A 265 -12.96 -19.22 3.95
C GLN A 265 -13.86 -17.99 3.72
N PRO A 266 -14.71 -17.99 2.67
CA PRO A 266 -15.63 -16.89 2.38
C PRO A 266 -16.46 -16.47 3.60
N ASN A 267 -16.55 -15.17 3.83
CA ASN A 267 -17.41 -14.56 4.84
C ASN A 267 -17.20 -15.11 6.28
N ARG A 268 -15.98 -15.55 6.61
CA ARG A 268 -15.64 -16.08 7.94
C ARG A 268 -14.41 -15.40 8.53
N PRO A 269 -14.46 -14.96 9.81
CA PRO A 269 -13.27 -14.49 10.51
C PRO A 269 -12.35 -15.67 10.81
N THR A 270 -11.05 -15.47 10.58
CA THR A 270 -10.00 -16.42 10.90
C THR A 270 -9.01 -15.75 11.85
N GLN A 271 -8.92 -16.25 13.07
CA GLN A 271 -8.00 -15.73 14.08
C GLN A 271 -6.56 -16.09 13.70
N ILE A 272 -5.67 -15.09 13.71
CA ILE A 272 -4.26 -15.25 13.29
C ILE A 272 -3.26 -15.13 14.44
N THR A 273 -3.67 -14.58 15.58
CA THR A 273 -2.88 -14.51 16.83
C THR A 273 -3.69 -15.05 18.00
N GLY A 274 -3.05 -15.47 19.08
CA GLY A 274 -3.72 -16.08 20.24
C GLY A 274 -4.13 -17.54 20.02
N VAL A 275 -3.83 -18.11 18.85
CA VAL A 275 -4.10 -19.52 18.47
C VAL A 275 -2.81 -20.31 18.34
N GLU A 276 -2.84 -21.60 18.70
CA GLU A 276 -1.76 -22.53 18.40
C GLU A 276 -1.70 -22.77 16.90
N THR A 277 -0.50 -22.63 16.34
CA THR A 277 -0.25 -22.76 14.91
C THR A 277 0.94 -23.67 14.70
N GLU A 278 0.83 -24.59 13.74
CA GLU A 278 1.96 -25.38 13.27
C GLU A 278 2.91 -24.48 12.49
N ILE A 279 4.16 -24.43 12.94
CA ILE A 279 5.22 -23.67 12.32
C ILE A 279 6.38 -24.61 12.01
N SER A 280 6.83 -24.60 10.75
CA SER A 280 8.02 -25.34 10.34
C SER A 280 9.26 -24.45 10.44
N VAL A 281 10.17 -24.79 11.34
CA VAL A 281 11.46 -24.11 11.52
C VAL A 281 12.58 -25.13 11.32
N GLY A 282 13.40 -24.95 10.28
CA GLY A 282 14.53 -25.85 10.03
C GLY A 282 14.16 -27.31 9.72
N GLY A 283 12.95 -27.56 9.19
CA GLY A 283 12.45 -28.90 8.88
C GLY A 283 11.70 -29.59 10.03
N GLU A 284 11.67 -29.03 11.23
CA GLU A 284 10.83 -29.49 12.33
C GLU A 284 9.53 -28.68 12.39
N THR A 285 8.39 -29.38 12.48
CA THR A 285 7.08 -28.75 12.74
C THR A 285 6.84 -28.68 14.24
N LYS A 286 6.56 -27.49 14.76
CA LYS A 286 6.21 -27.25 16.17
C LYS A 286 4.90 -26.48 16.26
N LEU A 287 4.07 -26.84 17.24
CA LEU A 287 2.92 -26.03 17.62
C LEU A 287 3.42 -24.85 18.45
N GLN A 288 3.15 -23.63 18.00
CA GLN A 288 3.48 -22.41 18.70
C GLN A 288 2.25 -21.51 18.76
N LYS A 289 1.94 -21.00 19.96
CA LYS A 289 0.94 -19.95 20.12
C LYS A 289 1.51 -18.64 19.61
N ILE A 290 0.93 -18.11 18.53
CA ILE A 290 1.39 -16.84 17.96
C ILE A 290 0.90 -15.71 18.86
N ALA A 291 1.83 -15.03 19.54
CA ALA A 291 1.49 -13.87 20.34
C ALA A 291 1.10 -12.69 19.44
N GLY A 292 0.08 -11.97 19.87
CA GLY A 292 -0.44 -10.81 19.17
C GLY A 292 0.43 -9.56 19.36
N PRO A 293 0.12 -8.47 18.65
CA PRO A 293 0.70 -7.16 18.94
C PRO A 293 0.54 -6.78 20.40
N SER A 294 1.62 -6.29 21.03
CA SER A 294 1.56 -5.80 22.41
C SER A 294 2.17 -4.41 22.61
N ILE A 295 1.65 -3.72 23.62
CA ILE A 295 2.05 -2.39 24.07
C ILE A 295 2.23 -2.47 25.58
N ARG A 296 3.35 -1.96 26.09
CA ARG A 296 3.58 -1.85 27.54
C ARG A 296 3.42 -0.40 27.96
N PHE A 297 2.59 -0.16 28.97
CA PHE A 297 2.38 1.17 29.53
C PHE A 297 3.37 1.37 30.67
N LEU A 298 4.23 2.38 30.59
CA LEU A 298 5.16 2.69 31.67
C LEU A 298 4.54 3.68 32.63
N SER A 299 4.87 3.53 33.91
CA SER A 299 4.62 4.61 34.88
C SER A 299 5.63 5.75 34.71
N ASP A 300 5.26 6.95 35.13
CA ASP A 300 6.17 8.13 35.17
C ASP A 300 7.46 7.89 35.98
N LYS A 301 7.49 6.83 36.80
CA LYS A 301 8.62 6.47 37.66
C LYS A 301 9.55 5.44 37.01
N GLU A 302 9.13 4.79 35.94
CA GLU A 302 9.92 3.78 35.22
C GLU A 302 10.60 4.41 34.01
N ALA A 303 11.93 4.47 34.03
CA ALA A 303 12.69 4.79 32.82
C ALA A 303 12.70 3.57 31.89
N ALA A 304 12.45 3.79 30.60
CA ALA A 304 12.65 2.78 29.57
C ALA A 304 14.08 2.22 29.65
N GLN A 305 14.22 0.93 29.87
CA GLN A 305 15.51 0.26 29.90
C GLN A 305 16.00 -0.07 28.48
N PRO A 306 17.33 -0.06 28.25
CA PRO A 306 17.90 -0.55 26.99
C PRO A 306 17.48 -2.01 26.74
N GLY A 307 16.68 -2.25 25.71
CA GLY A 307 16.16 -3.57 25.35
C GLY A 307 14.68 -3.78 25.69
N ASP A 308 14.03 -2.83 26.37
CA ASP A 308 12.57 -2.84 26.54
C ASP A 308 11.86 -2.88 25.18
N ALA A 309 10.68 -3.49 25.19
CA ALA A 309 9.84 -3.60 24.01
C ALA A 309 9.66 -2.22 23.34
N LYS A 310 9.75 -2.17 22.01
CA LYS A 310 9.78 -0.97 21.16
C LYS A 310 8.46 -0.14 21.17
N ARG A 311 7.61 -0.29 22.19
CA ARG A 311 6.22 0.18 22.25
C ARG A 311 5.81 0.59 23.65
N LEU A 312 6.47 1.63 24.15
CA LEU A 312 6.21 2.19 25.47
C LEU A 312 5.35 3.44 25.31
N ILE A 313 4.35 3.60 26.17
CA ILE A 313 3.62 4.87 26.35
C ILE A 313 3.87 5.34 27.77
N ASN A 314 4.08 6.63 27.93
CA ASN A 314 3.97 7.30 29.22
C ASN A 314 2.81 8.32 29.16
N GLY A 315 1.95 8.34 30.17
CA GLY A 315 0.83 9.28 30.28
C GLY A 315 -0.52 8.61 30.60
N SER A 316 -1.58 9.40 30.62
CA SER A 316 -2.97 8.94 30.76
C SER A 316 -3.85 9.62 29.74
N GLY A 317 -4.97 8.98 29.42
CA GLY A 317 -5.95 9.48 28.47
C GLY A 317 -6.55 8.39 27.62
N ASP A 318 -7.31 8.81 26.63
CA ASP A 318 -7.94 7.95 25.65
C ASP A 318 -7.04 7.83 24.40
N TYR A 319 -6.98 6.61 23.88
CA TYR A 319 -6.10 6.20 22.81
C TYR A 319 -6.82 5.25 21.86
N THR A 320 -6.34 5.24 20.61
CA THR A 320 -6.77 4.31 19.59
C THR A 320 -5.59 3.49 19.09
N LEU A 321 -5.72 2.16 19.15
CA LEU A 321 -4.76 1.21 18.61
C LEU A 321 -5.08 0.86 17.15
N HIS A 322 -4.11 1.11 16.27
CA HIS A 322 -4.15 0.71 14.88
C HIS A 322 -3.11 -0.39 14.63
N ALA A 323 -3.53 -1.46 13.97
CA ALA A 323 -2.65 -2.56 13.57
C ALA A 323 -2.64 -2.70 12.05
N ALA A 324 -1.48 -3.02 11.48
CA ALA A 324 -1.34 -3.31 10.07
C ALA A 324 -0.56 -4.61 9.84
N ILE A 325 -0.94 -5.35 8.80
CA ILE A 325 -0.24 -6.56 8.36
C ILE A 325 0.03 -6.46 6.87
N THR A 326 1.27 -6.73 6.51
CA THR A 326 1.67 -7.01 5.14
C THR A 326 1.39 -8.47 4.81
N PHE A 327 0.74 -8.72 3.68
CA PHE A 327 0.46 -10.04 3.16
C PHE A 327 0.60 -10.09 1.63
N ARG A 328 0.58 -11.29 1.08
CA ARG A 328 0.60 -11.57 -0.35
C ARG A 328 -0.51 -12.56 -0.68
N ARG A 329 -1.01 -12.49 -1.91
CA ARG A 329 -1.87 -13.51 -2.52
C ARG A 329 -1.19 -14.01 -3.79
N ASN A 330 -1.34 -15.30 -4.10
CA ASN A 330 -0.68 -15.88 -5.27
C ASN A 330 -1.27 -15.36 -6.59
N ASP A 331 -2.53 -14.93 -6.58
CA ASP A 331 -3.24 -14.35 -7.72
C ASP A 331 -3.06 -12.83 -7.85
N VAL A 332 -2.37 -12.18 -6.90
CA VAL A 332 -1.99 -10.75 -6.95
C VAL A 332 -0.47 -10.64 -6.89
N VAL A 333 0.20 -10.85 -8.03
CA VAL A 333 1.65 -11.12 -8.10
C VAL A 333 2.51 -9.86 -7.97
N ASP A 334 2.05 -8.72 -8.52
CA ASP A 334 2.86 -7.50 -8.64
C ASP A 334 2.70 -6.52 -7.47
N LEU A 335 1.92 -6.88 -6.45
CA LEU A 335 1.61 -5.98 -5.33
C LEU A 335 1.96 -6.60 -3.99
N THR A 336 2.53 -5.78 -3.11
CA THR A 336 2.53 -6.06 -1.68
C THR A 336 1.21 -5.55 -1.10
N LEU A 337 0.46 -6.39 -0.38
CA LEU A 337 -0.84 -6.00 0.17
C LEU A 337 -0.67 -5.61 1.64
N VAL A 338 -1.29 -4.51 2.06
CA VAL A 338 -1.26 -4.05 3.45
C VAL A 338 -2.68 -3.81 3.93
N ALA A 339 -3.17 -4.67 4.80
CA ALA A 339 -4.44 -4.49 5.48
C ALA A 339 -4.21 -3.86 6.85
N SER A 340 -5.08 -2.92 7.21
CA SER A 340 -5.09 -2.28 8.53
C SER A 340 -6.40 -2.60 9.24
N ALA A 341 -6.34 -2.83 10.55
CA ALA A 341 -7.53 -2.89 11.39
C ALA A 341 -8.11 -1.49 11.58
N ALA A 342 -9.41 -1.40 11.83
CA ALA A 342 -9.98 -0.18 12.37
C ALA A 342 -9.42 0.07 13.77
N GLY A 343 -9.38 1.34 14.15
CA GLY A 343 -8.87 1.76 15.45
C GLY A 343 -9.61 1.09 16.61
N VAL A 344 -8.86 0.43 17.51
CA VAL A 344 -9.40 -0.16 18.74
C VAL A 344 -9.24 0.87 19.87
N PRO A 345 -10.33 1.46 20.37
CA PRO A 345 -10.27 2.45 21.43
C PRO A 345 -9.95 1.80 22.78
N PHE A 346 -9.15 2.49 23.61
CA PHE A 346 -8.89 2.16 25.00
C PHE A 346 -8.49 3.39 25.82
N THR A 347 -8.61 3.30 27.13
CA THR A 347 -8.22 4.32 28.10
C THR A 347 -7.03 3.82 28.92
N LEU A 348 -6.03 4.68 29.12
CA LEU A 348 -4.91 4.46 30.04
C LEU A 348 -5.07 5.37 31.26
N ASP A 349 -5.15 4.77 32.44
CA ASP A 349 -5.19 5.48 33.72
C ASP A 349 -3.78 5.67 34.30
N ALA A 350 -3.49 6.90 34.75
CA ALA A 350 -2.23 7.25 35.38
C ALA A 350 -2.07 6.67 36.79
N SER A 351 -3.16 6.20 37.42
CA SER A 351 -3.10 5.66 38.78
C SER A 351 -2.23 4.40 38.84
N VAL A 352 -1.16 4.47 39.64
CA VAL A 352 -0.36 3.32 40.08
C VAL A 352 -0.89 2.94 41.47
N ASP A 353 -1.31 1.69 41.67
CA ASP A 353 -1.58 1.15 43.02
C ASP A 353 -0.28 0.97 43.81
#